data_AF-A0A2K0X143-F1
#
_entry.id   AF-A0A2K0X143-F1
#
_cell.length_a   1.000
_cell.length_b   1.000
_cell.length_c   1.000
_cell.angle_alpha   90.00
_cell.angle_beta   90.00
_cell.angle_gamma   90.00
#
_symmetry.space_group_name_H-M   'P 1'
#
loop_
_entity.id
_entity.type
_entity.pdbx_description
1 polymer ?
#
loop_
_entity_poly.entity_id
_entity_poly.type
_entity_poly.pdbx_seq_one_letter_code
_entity_poly.pdbx_strand_id
1 'polypeptide(L)' 'MQRQLIATIGVKNCGYMNIDLVKNGPHALVAGTTGSGKSILLTTWCLSLAFKYPPSVLRFVFMDFKAVP' A
#
# COMPACT_ATOMS: atom_id res chain seq x y z
N MET A 1 -11.48 14.01 -11.96
CA MET A 1 -11.40 12.57 -11.66
C MET A 1 -9.93 12.17 -11.53
N GLN A 2 -9.53 11.62 -10.40
CA GLN A 2 -8.16 11.17 -10.18
C GLN A 2 -7.91 9.94 -11.06
N ARG A 3 -6.94 10.04 -11.98
CA ARG A 3 -6.73 9.00 -13.01
C ARG A 3 -5.85 7.83 -12.54
N GLN A 4 -5.16 7.98 -11.41
CA GLN A 4 -4.17 7.02 -10.91
C GLN A 4 -4.03 7.11 -9.38
N LEU A 5 -3.78 5.97 -8.73
CA LEU A 5 -3.48 5.88 -7.29
C LEU A 5 -2.22 5.03 -7.10
N ILE A 6 -1.07 5.67 -7.31
CA ILE A 6 0.23 5.01 -7.40
C ILE A 6 1.00 5.10 -6.09
N ALA A 7 1.46 3.95 -5.60
CA ALA A 7 2.38 3.82 -4.47
C ALA A 7 3.69 3.12 -4.89
N THR A 8 4.82 3.66 -4.46
CA THR A 8 6.14 3.04 -4.58
C THR A 8 6.39 2.17 -3.35
N ILE A 9 6.58 0.87 -3.54
CA ILE A 9 6.69 -0.11 -2.43
C ILE A 9 8.02 -0.86 -2.38
N GLY A 10 8.91 -0.65 -3.35
CA GLY A 10 10.19 -1.33 -3.37
C GLY A 10 11.03 -1.00 -4.60
N VAL A 11 12.04 -1.82 -4.83
CA VAL A 11 12.97 -1.73 -5.95
C VAL A 11 12.85 -2.99 -6.82
N LYS A 12 13.11 -2.83 -8.12
CA LYS A 12 13.26 -3.92 -9.09
C LYS A 12 14.71 -3.93 -9.59
N ASN A 13 15.07 -4.93 -10.40
CA ASN A 13 16.38 -4.96 -11.07
C ASN A 13 16.66 -3.67 -11.88
N CYS A 14 15.61 -3.02 -12.39
CA CYS A 14 15.69 -1.71 -13.00
C CYS A 14 14.55 -0.82 -12.48
N GLY A 15 14.90 0.18 -11.66
CA GLY A 15 13.96 1.18 -11.14
C GLY A 15 13.14 0.70 -9.95
N TYR A 16 11.98 1.34 -9.76
CA TYR A 16 11.13 1.13 -8.59
C TYR A 16 9.93 0.23 -8.87
N MET A 17 9.48 -0.47 -7.82
CA MET A 17 8.23 -1.22 -7.83
C MET A 17 7.07 -0.32 -7.42
N ASN A 18 6.15 -0.13 -8.35
CA ASN A 18 4.93 0.66 -8.16
C ASN A 18 3.70 -0.24 -8.21
N ILE A 19 2.71 0.08 -7.38
CA ILE A 19 1.34 -0.43 -7.44
C ILE A 19 0.42 0.73 -7.82
N ASP A 20 -0.51 0.53 -8.76
CA ASP A 20 -1.55 1.50 -9.12
C ASP A 20 -2.94 0.90 -8.92
N LEU A 21 -3.63 1.25 -7.84
CA LEU A 21 -4.96 0.68 -7.53
C LEU A 21 -6.06 1.08 -8.52
N VAL A 22 -5.87 2.14 -9.32
CA VAL A 22 -6.86 2.47 -10.37
C VAL A 22 -6.68 1.54 -11.56
N LYS A 23 -5.42 1.27 -11.94
CA LYS A 23 -5.09 0.43 -13.10
C LYS A 23 -5.11 -1.07 -12.80
N ASN A 24 -4.70 -1.47 -11.60
CA ASN A 24 -4.60 -2.87 -11.18
C ASN A 24 -5.90 -3.43 -10.60
N GLY A 25 -6.88 -2.57 -10.34
CA GLY A 25 -8.12 -2.90 -9.64
C GLY A 25 -8.10 -2.35 -8.21
N PRO A 26 -9.27 -1.98 -7.66
CA PRO A 26 -9.37 -1.19 -6.43
C PRO A 26 -9.07 -1.98 -5.15
N HIS A 27 -8.80 -3.28 -5.27
CA HIS A 27 -8.63 -4.20 -4.14
C HIS A 27 -7.32 -4.97 -4.26
N ALA A 28 -6.67 -5.19 -3.11
CA ALA A 28 -5.43 -5.94 -3.02
C ALA A 28 -5.49 -6.93 -1.86
N LEU A 29 -4.87 -8.09 -2.04
CA LEU A 29 -4.64 -9.09 -1.00
C LEU A 29 -3.13 -9.15 -0.71
N VAL A 30 -2.77 -9.04 0.57
CA VAL A 30 -1.37 -9.18 1.02
C VAL A 30 -1.29 -10.32 2.02
N ALA A 31 -0.61 -11.40 1.64
CA ALA A 31 -0.37 -12.56 2.48
C ALA A 31 1.10 -12.60 2.93
N GLY A 32 1.34 -13.10 4.14
CA GLY A 32 2.69 -13.23 4.68
C GLY A 32 2.68 -13.81 6.09
N THR A 33 3.65 -14.69 6.38
CA THR A 33 3.86 -15.27 7.71
C THR A 33 4.52 -14.26 8.65
N THR A 34 4.54 -14.57 9.95
CA THR A 34 5.29 -13.76 10.92
C THR A 34 6.74 -13.63 10.49
N GLY A 35 7.26 -12.40 10.52
CA GLY A 35 8.64 -12.09 10.09
C GLY A 35 8.82 -11.86 8.58
N SER A 36 7.80 -12.12 7.74
CA SER A 36 7.92 -11.92 6.28
C SER A 36 7.89 -10.46 5.82
N GLY A 37 7.78 -9.51 6.75
CA GLY A 37 7.72 -8.08 6.45
C GLY A 37 6.34 -7.54 6.03
N LYS A 38 5.25 -8.30 6.17
CA LYS A 38 3.89 -7.84 5.81
C LYS A 38 3.53 -6.47 6.43
N SER A 39 3.78 -6.30 7.73
CA SER A 39 3.47 -5.03 8.41
C SER A 39 4.32 -3.87 7.90
N ILE A 40 5.59 -4.12 7.57
CA ILE A 40 6.47 -3.11 6.94
C ILE A 40 5.94 -2.74 5.56
N LEU A 41 5.58 -3.73 4.74
CA LEU A 41 5.02 -3.48 3.40
C LEU A 41 3.75 -2.61 3.46
N LEU A 42 2.81 -2.93 4.37
CA LEU A 42 1.58 -2.15 4.53
C LEU A 42 1.88 -0.71 4.96
N THR A 43 2.79 -0.52 5.91
CA THR A 43 3.22 0.82 6.35
C THR A 43 3.89 1.59 5.22
N THR A 44 4.81 0.98 4.48
CA THR A 44 5.49 1.61 3.33
C THR A 44 4.50 2.01 2.25
N TRP A 45 3.52 1.16 1.95
CA TRP A 45 2.46 1.48 0.99
C TRP A 45 1.67 2.71 1.44
N CYS A 46 1.20 2.72 2.69
CA CYS A 46 0.43 3.85 3.23
C CYS A 46 1.24 5.15 3.24
N LEU A 47 2.52 5.09 3.65
CA LEU A 47 3.41 6.24 3.63
C LEU A 47 3.65 6.78 2.22
N SER A 48 3.89 5.90 1.25
CA SER A 48 4.09 6.31 -0.14
C SER A 48 2.88 7.04 -0.70
N LEU A 49 1.67 6.55 -0.39
CA LEU A 49 0.43 7.20 -0.78
C LEU A 49 0.24 8.54 -0.04
N ALA A 50 0.45 8.59 1.27
CA ALA A 50 0.32 9.81 2.07
C ALA A 50 1.30 10.91 1.63
N PHE A 51 2.50 10.55 1.19
CA PHE A 51 3.48 11.50 0.65
C PHE A 51 3.04 12.12 -0.68
N LYS A 52 2.24 11.40 -1.46
CA LYS A 52 1.88 11.77 -2.84
C LYS A 52 0.50 12.41 -2.96
N TYR A 53 -0.40 12.12 -2.02
CA TYR A 53 -1.81 12.49 -2.11
C TYR A 53 -2.27 13.23 -0.85
N PRO A 54 -2.84 14.44 -0.97
CA PRO A 54 -3.31 15.19 0.19
C PRO A 54 -4.54 14.54 0.85
N PRO A 55 -4.81 14.83 2.14
CA PRO A 55 -5.98 14.28 2.85
C PRO A 55 -7.34 14.63 2.24
N SER A 56 -7.40 15.67 1.39
CA SER A 56 -8.62 16.04 0.65
C SER A 56 -8.99 15.04 -0.45
N VAL A 57 -8.04 14.23 -0.92
CA VAL A 57 -8.26 13.26 -2.00
C VAL A 57 -8.06 11.80 -1.57
N LEU A 58 -7.34 11.54 -0.48
CA LEU A 58 -7.10 10.20 0.06
C LEU A 58 -7.31 10.18 1.58
N ARG A 59 -8.04 9.18 2.08
CA ARG A 59 -8.21 8.91 3.51
C ARG A 59 -7.89 7.45 3.80
N PHE A 60 -7.23 7.20 4.93
CA PHE A 60 -6.94 5.85 5.39
C PHE A 60 -7.91 5.45 6.50
N VAL A 61 -8.33 4.19 6.46
CA VAL A 61 -9.05 3.53 7.56
C VAL A 61 -8.27 2.26 7.87
N PHE A 62 -7.76 2.18 9.10
CA PHE A 62 -6.94 1.06 9.55
C PHE A 62 -7.73 0.17 10.50
N MET A 63 -7.65 -1.14 10.29
CA MET A 63 -8.24 -2.14 11.16
C MET A 63 -7.24 -3.29 11.28
N ASP A 64 -6.64 -3.43 12.46
CA ASP A 64 -5.69 -4.50 12.75
C ASP A 64 -6.35 -5.55 13.63
N PHE A 65 -6.63 -6.70 13.04
CA PHE A 65 -7.16 -7.85 13.77
C PHE A 65 -6.00 -8.72 14.21
N LYS A 66 -5.63 -8.60 15.47
CA LYS A 66 -4.80 -9.61 16.11
C LYS A 66 -5.71 -10.75 16.56
N ALA A 67 -5.48 -11.96 16.05
CA ALA A 67 -6.09 -13.15 16.64
C ALA A 67 -5.61 -13.25 18.10
N VAL A 68 -6.51 -12.98 19.05
CA VAL A 68 -6.29 -13.33 20.45
C VAL A 68 -6.57 -14.83 20.55
N PRO A 69 -5.67 -15.63 21.17
CA PRO A 69 -5.90 -17.06 21.37
C PRO A 69 -7.22 -17.36 22.08
#